data_AF-A0A7J4TL80-F1
#
_entry.id   AF-A0A7J4TL80-F1
#
_cell.length_a   1.000
_cell.length_b   1.000
_cell.length_c   1.000
_cell.angle_alpha   90.00
_cell.angle_beta   90.00
_cell.angle_gamma   90.00
#
_symmetry.space_group_name_H-M   'P 1'
#
loop_
_entity.id
_entity.type
_entity.pdbx_description
1 polymer ?
#
loop_
_entity_poly.entity_id
_entity_poly.type
_entity_poly.pdbx_seq_one_letter_code
_entity_poly.pdbx_strand_id
1 'polypeptide(L)'
;MEGNKYGGKFEELRNKAEEVLGDKKESGKELGLEIDELIHELEVHQIELEMQNEDLIRIQIELEDSRRDYLELYDFAPVGYFTLDENGIIKIANLTGSDI
;
A
#
# COMPACT_ATOMS: atom_id res chain seq x y z
N MET A 1 14.31 1.92 35.43
CA MET A 1 13.69 2.91 34.52
C MET A 1 14.78 3.89 34.08
N GLU A 2 15.53 3.52 33.04
CA GLU A 2 16.64 4.29 32.48
C GLU A 2 16.16 5.08 31.26
N GLY A 3 15.38 6.14 31.49
CA GLY A 3 14.70 6.89 30.44
C GLY A 3 15.02 8.38 30.46
N ASN A 4 16.28 8.79 30.65
CA ASN A 4 16.68 10.19 30.42
C ASN A 4 18.21 10.42 30.26
N LYS A 5 18.96 9.41 29.79
CA LYS A 5 20.41 9.54 29.59
C LYS A 5 20.79 9.87 28.14
N TYR A 6 19.88 9.57 27.20
CA TYR A 6 20.11 9.75 25.78
C TYR A 6 19.72 11.15 25.29
N GLY A 7 18.61 11.73 25.78
CA GLY A 7 18.16 13.08 25.40
C GLY A 7 19.17 14.18 25.71
N GLY A 8 19.79 14.15 26.89
CA GLY A 8 20.84 15.11 27.26
C GLY A 8 22.11 14.99 26.42
N LYS A 9 22.47 13.76 25.99
CA LYS A 9 23.62 13.54 25.11
C LYS A 9 23.35 14.03 23.69
N PHE A 10 22.12 13.89 23.19
CA PHE A 10 21.73 14.45 21.89
C PHE A 10 21.70 15.98 21.91
N GLU A 11 21.21 16.59 22.99
CA GLU A 11 21.25 18.05 23.19
C GLU A 11 22.68 18.60 23.34
N GLU A 12 23.57 17.91 24.05
CA GLU A 12 24.99 18.31 24.12
C GLU A 12 25.70 18.18 22.76
N LEU A 13 25.43 17.10 22.02
CA LEU A 13 25.99 16.92 20.67
C LEU A 13 25.45 17.95 19.69
N ARG A 14 24.18 18.34 19.83
CA ARG A 14 23.52 19.40 19.05
C ARG A 14 24.12 20.76 19.34
N ASN A 15 24.23 21.16 20.60
CA ASN A 15 24.82 22.46 20.98
C ASN A 15 26.28 22.56 20.52
N LYS A 16 27.06 21.48 20.64
CA LYS A 16 28.45 21.44 20.16
C LYS A 16 28.56 21.46 18.64
N ALA A 17 27.59 20.90 17.93
CA ALA A 17 27.50 20.99 16.47
C ALA A 17 27.10 22.42 16.02
N GLU A 18 26.16 23.06 16.70
CA GLU A 18 25.73 24.45 16.43
C GLU A 18 26.87 25.46 16.67
N GLU A 19 27.71 25.24 17.69
CA GLU A 19 28.90 26.06 17.97
C GLU A 19 29.96 25.93 16.85
N VAL A 20 30.14 24.73 16.30
CA VAL A 20 31.06 24.45 15.17
C VAL A 20 30.50 24.97 13.84
N LEU A 21 29.17 25.02 13.69
CA LEU A 21 28.48 25.52 12.49
C LEU A 21 28.36 27.04 12.45
N GLY A 22 28.50 27.74 13.59
CA GLY A 22 28.52 29.20 13.69
C GLY A 22 29.57 29.87 12.77
N ASP A 23 30.69 29.18 12.52
CA ASP A 23 31.78 29.60 11.63
C ASP A 23 31.67 29.06 10.18
N LYS A 24 30.71 28.18 9.88
CA LYS A 24 30.49 27.55 8.56
C LYS A 24 29.06 27.76 8.02
N LYS A 25 28.55 28.98 8.15
CA LYS A 25 27.16 29.38 7.85
C LYS A 25 26.63 29.07 6.43
N GLU A 26 27.48 28.79 5.44
CA GLU A 26 27.02 28.46 4.09
C GLU A 26 26.81 26.95 3.87
N SER A 27 27.64 26.08 4.45
CA SER A 27 27.59 24.63 4.21
C SER A 27 26.53 23.91 5.05
N GLY A 28 26.14 24.46 6.21
CA GLY A 28 25.03 23.93 7.02
C GLY A 28 23.64 24.24 6.44
N LYS A 29 23.53 25.26 5.57
CA LYS A 29 22.28 25.60 4.88
C LYS A 29 21.97 24.61 3.76
N GLU A 30 22.98 24.24 2.96
CA GLU A 30 22.84 23.20 1.94
C GLU A 30 22.42 21.86 2.56
N LEU A 31 23.07 21.45 3.66
CA LEU A 31 22.73 20.21 4.35
C LEU A 31 21.30 20.22 4.92
N GLY A 32 20.83 21.37 5.41
CA GLY A 32 19.46 21.53 5.89
C GLY A 32 18.42 21.45 4.78
N LEU A 33 18.68 22.09 3.63
CA LEU A 33 17.83 22.01 2.46
C LEU A 33 17.74 20.57 1.91
N GLU A 34 18.85 19.84 1.89
CA GLU A 34 18.90 18.44 1.44
C GLU A 34 18.12 17.51 2.37
N ILE A 35 18.13 17.77 3.69
CA ILE A 35 17.31 17.04 4.66
C ILE A 35 15.82 17.37 4.50
N ASP A 36 15.46 18.64 4.30
CA ASP A 36 14.07 19.05 4.11
C ASP A 36 13.48 18.46 2.82
N GLU A 37 14.27 18.39 1.73
CA GLU A 37 13.90 17.70 0.49
C GLU A 37 13.66 16.20 0.72
N LEU A 38 14.54 15.53 1.47
CA LEU A 38 14.39 14.11 1.78
C LEU A 38 13.16 13.82 2.66
N ILE A 39 12.86 14.70 3.62
CA ILE A 39 11.64 14.61 4.44
C ILE A 39 10.41 14.79 3.55
N HIS A 40 10.42 15.77 2.67
CA HIS A 40 9.31 16.01 1.76
C HIS A 40 9.06 14.82 0.82
N GLU A 41 10.11 14.25 0.23
CA GLU A 41 10.00 13.03 -0.59
C GLU A 41 9.44 11.85 0.21
N LEU A 42 9.87 11.69 1.47
CA LEU A 42 9.34 10.65 2.34
C LEU A 42 7.86 10.84 2.66
N GLU A 43 7.42 12.07 2.94
CA GLU A 43 6.01 12.42 3.17
C GLU A 43 5.15 12.14 1.93
N VAL A 44 5.64 12.52 0.75
CA VAL A 44 4.96 12.24 -0.53
C VAL A 44 4.80 10.74 -0.73
N HIS A 45 5.86 9.95 -0.53
CA HIS A 45 5.79 8.50 -0.63
C HIS A 45 4.87 7.86 0.40
N GLN A 46 4.82 8.41 1.61
CA GLN A 46 3.92 7.92 2.65
C GLN A 46 2.45 8.11 2.24
N ILE A 47 2.09 9.30 1.73
CA ILE A 47 0.75 9.59 1.22
C ILE A 47 0.43 8.68 0.03
N GLU A 48 1.37 8.50 -0.90
CA GLU A 48 1.20 7.63 -2.06
C GLU A 48 0.91 6.18 -1.65
N LEU A 49 1.65 5.65 -0.66
CA LEU A 49 1.44 4.30 -0.14
C LEU A 49 0.08 4.15 0.55
N GLU A 50 -0.36 5.17 1.29
CA GLU A 50 -1.69 5.18 1.93
C GLU A 50 -2.79 5.14 0.87
N MET A 51 -2.69 5.97 -0.18
CA MET A 51 -3.63 5.98 -1.29
C MET A 51 -3.67 4.63 -2.03
N GLN A 52 -2.51 4.04 -2.32
CA GLN A 52 -2.42 2.73 -2.95
C GLN A 52 -3.07 1.62 -2.10
N ASN A 53 -2.93 1.70 -0.77
CA ASN A 53 -3.58 0.76 0.14
C ASN A 53 -5.11 0.90 0.09
N GLU A 54 -5.63 2.13 0.16
CA GLU A 54 -7.07 2.39 0.04
C GLU A 54 -7.65 1.90 -1.29
N ASP A 55 -6.93 2.10 -2.39
CA ASP A 55 -7.30 1.56 -3.71
C ASP A 55 -7.35 0.03 -3.71
N LEU A 56 -6.35 -0.64 -3.12
CA LEU A 56 -6.32 -2.10 -3.03
C LEU A 56 -7.50 -2.65 -2.23
N ILE A 57 -7.84 -2.01 -1.11
CA ILE A 57 -9.00 -2.41 -0.28
C ILE A 57 -10.29 -2.24 -1.09
N ARG A 58 -10.47 -1.10 -1.76
CA ARG A 58 -11.64 -0.85 -2.62
C ARG A 58 -11.78 -1.91 -3.70
N ILE A 59 -10.71 -2.22 -4.43
CA ILE A 59 -10.71 -3.22 -5.50
C ILE A 59 -11.04 -4.62 -4.96
N GLN A 60 -10.53 -4.99 -3.78
CA GLN A 60 -10.87 -6.27 -3.17
C GLN A 60 -12.36 -6.38 -2.87
N ILE A 61 -12.97 -5.34 -2.32
CA ILE A 61 -14.41 -5.30 -2.04
C ILE A 61 -15.22 -5.45 -3.33
N GLU A 62 -14.89 -4.68 -4.37
CA GLU A 62 -15.57 -4.75 -5.66
C GLU A 62 -15.43 -6.14 -6.32
N LEU A 63 -14.26 -6.77 -6.20
CA LEU A 63 -14.02 -8.12 -6.69
C LEU A 63 -14.84 -9.16 -5.92
N GLU A 64 -14.93 -9.04 -4.61
CA GLU A 64 -15.74 -9.94 -3.78
C GLU A 64 -17.23 -9.82 -4.09
N ASP A 65 -17.74 -8.59 -4.26
CA ASP A 65 -19.12 -8.34 -4.66
C ASP A 65 -19.41 -8.92 -6.04
N SER A 66 -18.54 -8.65 -7.04
CA SER A 66 -18.70 -9.22 -8.38
C SER A 66 -18.64 -10.75 -8.38
N ARG A 67 -17.77 -11.34 -7.55
CA ARG A 67 -17.69 -12.79 -7.40
C ARG A 67 -18.97 -13.35 -6.77
N ARG A 68 -19.51 -12.69 -5.75
CA ARG A 68 -20.78 -13.10 -5.12
C ARG A 68 -21.91 -13.10 -6.15
N ASP A 69 -22.04 -12.01 -6.90
CA ASP A 69 -23.08 -11.87 -7.91
C ASP A 69 -22.94 -12.91 -9.02
N TYR A 70 -21.70 -13.22 -9.45
CA TYR A 70 -21.42 -14.32 -10.37
C TYR A 70 -21.88 -15.68 -9.81
N LEU A 71 -21.54 -15.98 -8.55
CA LEU A 71 -21.91 -17.25 -7.93
C LEU A 71 -23.45 -17.41 -7.87
N GLU A 72 -24.16 -16.34 -7.49
CA GLU A 72 -25.61 -16.35 -7.41
C GLU A 72 -26.28 -16.56 -8.78
N LEU A 73 -25.79 -15.85 -9.81
CA LEU A 73 -26.43 -15.86 -11.12
C LEU A 73 -26.02 -17.04 -12.01
N TYR A 74 -24.81 -17.57 -11.85
CA TYR A 74 -24.26 -18.63 -12.71
C TYR A 74 -24.13 -19.96 -11.98
N ASP A 75 -23.34 -20.03 -10.91
CA ASP A 75 -23.03 -21.31 -10.25
C ASP A 75 -24.24 -21.90 -9.52
N PHE A 76 -25.05 -21.07 -8.88
CA PHE A 76 -26.27 -21.49 -8.17
C PHE A 76 -27.55 -21.35 -9.00
N ALA A 77 -27.44 -21.10 -10.31
CA ALA A 77 -28.61 -21.10 -11.17
C ALA A 77 -29.29 -22.48 -11.17
N PRO A 78 -30.63 -22.56 -11.14
CA PRO A 78 -31.35 -23.84 -11.13
C PRO A 78 -31.30 -24.60 -12.47
N VAL A 79 -30.57 -24.07 -13.46
CA VAL A 79 -30.41 -24.62 -14.80
C VAL A 79 -28.93 -24.89 -15.06
N GLY A 80 -28.63 -25.99 -15.75
CA GLY A 80 -27.27 -26.33 -16.14
C GLY A 80 -26.77 -25.43 -17.28
N TYR A 81 -25.69 -24.68 -17.03
CA TYR A 81 -24.97 -23.93 -18.04
C TYR A 81 -23.69 -24.65 -18.44
N PHE A 82 -23.45 -24.77 -19.75
CA PHE A 82 -22.25 -25.35 -20.32
C PHE A 82 -21.61 -24.36 -21.29
N THR A 83 -20.35 -24.03 -21.05
CA THR A 83 -19.52 -23.31 -22.01
C THR A 83 -18.76 -24.34 -22.84
N LEU A 84 -18.97 -24.33 -24.14
CA LEU A 84 -18.34 -25.25 -25.08
C LEU A 84 -17.22 -24.55 -25.87
N ASP A 85 -16.20 -25.29 -26.28
CA ASP A 85 -15.27 -24.82 -27.29
C ASP A 85 -15.85 -24.95 -28.71
N GLU A 86 -15.07 -24.52 -29.70
CA GLU A 86 -15.43 -24.57 -31.13
C GLU A 86 -15.68 -25.98 -31.67
N ASN A 87 -15.19 -27.02 -30.98
CA ASN A 87 -15.41 -28.42 -31.32
C ASN A 87 -16.58 -29.04 -30.54
N GLY A 88 -17.27 -28.25 -29.71
CA GLY A 88 -18.39 -28.69 -28.88
C GLY A 88 -17.98 -29.38 -27.57
N ILE A 89 -16.71 -29.30 -27.17
CA ILE A 89 -16.23 -29.91 -25.92
C ILE A 89 -16.52 -28.97 -24.75
N ILE A 90 -17.10 -29.51 -23.67
CA ILE A 90 -17.37 -28.75 -22.45
C ILE A 90 -16.05 -28.25 -21.84
N LYS A 91 -15.92 -26.93 -21.71
CA LYS A 91 -14.80 -26.25 -21.04
C LYS A 91 -15.14 -25.89 -19.61
N ILE A 92 -16.38 -25.48 -19.36
CA ILE A 92 -16.88 -25.06 -18.05
C ILE A 92 -18.33 -25.53 -17.93
N ALA A 93 -18.69 -26.06 -16.77
CA ALA A 93 -20.07 -26.30 -16.36
C ALA A 93 -20.31 -25.55 -15.04
N ASN A 94 -21.52 -25.01 -14.84
CA ASN A 94 -21.92 -24.52 -13.52
C ASN A 94 -22.22 -25.69 -12.56
N LEU A 95 -22.50 -25.42 -11.28
CA LEU A 95 -22.70 -26.50 -10.30
C LEU A 95 -23.85 -27.42 -10.69
N THR A 96 -25.02 -26.88 -11.02
CA THR A 96 -26.16 -27.70 -11.47
C THR A 96 -25.85 -28.52 -12.71
N GLY A 97 -25.12 -27.97 -13.69
CA GLY A 97 -24.71 -28.70 -14.89
C GLY A 97 -23.67 -29.78 -14.61
N SER A 98 -22.89 -29.67 -13.53
CA SER A 98 -21.90 -30.67 -13.13
C SER A 98 -22.52 -31.89 -12.42
N ASP A 99 -23.76 -31.75 -11.93
CA ASP A 99 -24.50 -32.81 -11.24
C ASP A 99 -25.43 -33.63 -12.19
N ILE A 100 -25.39 -33.36 -13.50
CA ILE A 100 -26.17 -34.05 -14.54
C ILE A 100 -25.34 -35.17 -15.17
#